data_AF-A0A2T6LY53-F1
#
_entry.id   AF-A0A2T6LY53-F1
#
_cell.length_a   1.000
_cell.length_b   1.000
_cell.length_c   1.000
_cell.angle_alpha   90.00
_cell.angle_beta   90.00
_cell.angle_gamma   90.00
#
_symmetry.space_group_name_H-M   'P 1'
#
loop_
_entity.id
_entity.type
_entity.pdbx_description
1 polymer ?
#
loop_
_entity_poly.entity_id
_entity_poly.type
_entity_poly.pdbx_seq_one_letter_code
_entity_poly.pdbx_strand_id
1 'polypeptide(L)'
;MTAPTYSPQFLAYRAAREALTNRMRDAAARLAAIPGTGSGLFGLTPDHVKATPQWRAAHFAYWQAHTGLADLNRRNVKRFKRELAQEQRERRQAALSR
;
A
#
# COMPACT_ATOMS: atom_id res chain seq x y z
N MET A 1 17.83 -13.21 -22.14
CA MET A 1 17.69 -11.99 -21.31
C MET A 1 18.04 -12.37 -19.89
N THR A 2 19.11 -11.80 -19.33
CA THR A 2 19.56 -12.08 -17.96
C THR A 2 18.58 -11.43 -16.98
N ALA A 3 18.13 -12.18 -15.97
CA ALA A 3 17.23 -11.64 -14.96
C ALA A 3 17.88 -10.44 -14.22
N PRO A 4 17.10 -9.41 -13.87
CA PRO A 4 17.51 -8.34 -12.96
C PRO A 4 18.15 -8.90 -11.68
N THR A 5 19.44 -8.71 -11.49
CA THR A 5 20.09 -9.08 -10.22
C THR A 5 19.83 -7.98 -9.20
N TYR A 6 18.79 -8.15 -8.39
CA TYR A 6 18.51 -7.30 -7.25
C TYR A 6 19.39 -7.65 -6.05
N SER A 7 19.78 -6.65 -5.25
CA SER A 7 20.52 -6.89 -4.01
C SER A 7 19.65 -7.64 -2.98
N PRO A 8 20.21 -8.52 -2.12
CA PRO A 8 19.44 -9.20 -1.08
C PRO A 8 18.69 -8.23 -0.15
N GLN A 9 19.28 -7.08 0.15
CA GLN A 9 18.66 -6.04 0.97
C GLN A 9 17.46 -5.39 0.24
N PHE A 10 17.55 -5.21 -1.08
CA PHE A 10 16.42 -4.72 -1.86
C PHE A 10 15.29 -5.75 -1.93
N LEU A 11 15.60 -7.04 -2.07
CA LEU A 11 14.59 -8.10 -2.05
C LEU A 11 13.83 -8.13 -0.71
N ALA A 12 14.54 -8.00 0.42
CA ALA A 12 13.92 -7.88 1.73
C ALA A 12 13.03 -6.63 1.86
N TYR A 13 13.51 -5.48 1.36
CA TYR A 13 12.71 -4.25 1.30
C TYR A 13 11.45 -4.43 0.44
N ARG A 14 11.57 -5.05 -0.73
CA ARG A 14 10.45 -5.31 -1.64
C ARG A 14 9.39 -6.20 -0.99
N ALA A 15 9.81 -7.29 -0.34
CA ALA A 15 8.92 -8.18 0.40
C ALA A 15 8.19 -7.45 1.54
N ALA A 16 8.91 -6.63 2.32
CA ALA A 16 8.31 -5.84 3.39
C ALA A 16 7.31 -4.79 2.85
N ARG A 17 7.65 -4.12 1.74
CA ARG A 17 6.79 -3.15 1.06
C ARG A 17 5.51 -3.83 0.54
N GLU A 18 5.64 -5.00 -0.06
CA GLU A 18 4.51 -5.80 -0.55
C GLU A 18 3.60 -6.25 0.59
N ALA A 19 4.16 -6.76 1.69
CA ALA A 19 3.39 -7.16 2.86
C ALA A 19 2.58 -5.98 3.46
N LEU A 20 3.18 -4.80 3.59
CA LEU A 20 2.48 -3.59 4.06
C LEU A 20 1.42 -3.11 3.06
N THR A 21 1.71 -3.21 1.76
CA THR A 21 0.76 -2.85 0.69
C THR A 21 -0.47 -3.77 0.72
N ASN A 22 -0.27 -5.08 0.90
CA ASN A 22 -1.35 -6.05 1.01
C ASN A 22 -2.19 -5.79 2.26
N ARG A 23 -1.56 -5.59 3.42
CA ARG A 23 -2.28 -5.21 4.65
C ARG A 23 -3.11 -3.93 4.49
N MET A 24 -2.55 -2.92 3.83
CA MET A 24 -3.25 -1.67 3.55
C MET A 24 -4.45 -1.90 2.62
N ARG A 25 -4.29 -2.71 1.56
CA ARG A 25 -5.38 -3.07 0.65
C ARG A 25 -6.48 -3.87 1.34
N ASP A 26 -6.12 -4.84 2.18
CA ASP A 26 -7.09 -5.64 2.93
C ASP A 26 -7.88 -4.77 3.91
N ALA A 27 -7.21 -3.86 4.62
CA ALA A 27 -7.87 -2.91 5.51
C ALA A 27 -8.78 -1.94 4.75
N ALA A 28 -8.35 -1.46 3.57
CA ALA A 28 -9.18 -0.63 2.70
C ALA A 28 -10.43 -1.38 2.19
N ALA A 29 -10.29 -2.65 1.81
CA ALA A 29 -11.41 -3.50 1.40
C ALA A 29 -12.40 -3.71 2.56
N ARG A 30 -11.89 -3.92 3.78
CA ARG A 30 -12.73 -4.00 4.98
C ARG A 30 -13.48 -2.70 5.26
N LEU A 31 -12.84 -1.54 5.10
CA LEU A 31 -13.51 -0.24 5.21
C LEU A 31 -14.63 -0.10 4.19
N ALA A 32 -14.34 -0.39 2.91
CA ALA A 32 -15.31 -0.28 1.83
C ALA A 32 -16.53 -1.21 2.02
N ALA A 33 -16.34 -2.36 2.67
CA ALA A 33 -17.42 -3.30 2.97
C ALA A 33 -18.37 -2.84 4.09
N ILE A 34 -18.02 -1.80 4.86
CA ILE A 34 -18.87 -1.30 5.95
C ILE A 34 -19.99 -0.42 5.36
N PRO A 35 -21.27 -0.76 5.59
CA PRO A 35 -22.39 0.02 5.08
C PRO A 35 -22.31 1.50 5.49
N GLY A 36 -22.56 2.38 4.54
CA GLY A 36 -22.49 3.83 4.74
C GLY A 36 -21.08 4.44 4.67
N THR A 37 -20.04 3.63 4.46
CA THR A 37 -18.69 4.17 4.17
C THR A 37 -18.71 4.91 2.84
N GLY A 38 -18.32 6.19 2.87
CA GLY A 38 -18.31 7.07 1.71
C GLY A 38 -19.68 7.48 1.17
N SER A 39 -20.78 7.20 1.89
CA SER A 39 -22.15 7.51 1.41
C SER A 39 -22.67 8.89 1.81
N GLY A 40 -21.91 9.67 2.57
CA GLY A 40 -22.31 10.99 3.05
C GLY A 40 -22.02 12.10 2.03
N LEU A 41 -22.30 13.33 2.45
CA LEU A 41 -22.12 14.51 1.62
C LEU A 41 -20.68 14.58 1.09
N PHE A 42 -20.53 14.83 -0.22
CA PHE A 42 -19.24 14.84 -0.93
C PHE A 42 -18.43 13.53 -0.86
N GLY A 43 -19.09 12.39 -0.64
CA GLY A 43 -18.41 11.09 -0.53
C GLY A 43 -17.69 10.89 0.81
N LEU A 44 -17.98 11.73 1.81
CA LEU A 44 -17.45 11.56 3.16
C LEU A 44 -18.24 10.48 3.90
N THR A 45 -17.56 9.71 4.76
CA THR A 45 -18.26 8.76 5.63
C THR A 45 -19.01 9.54 6.73
N PRO A 46 -20.32 9.29 6.94
CA PRO A 46 -21.08 9.92 8.02
C PRO A 46 -20.51 9.62 9.41
N ASP A 47 -20.67 10.55 10.36
CA ASP A 47 -20.04 10.42 11.69
C ASP A 47 -20.62 9.26 12.51
N HIS A 48 -21.90 8.94 12.35
CA HIS A 48 -22.50 7.77 12.99
C HIS A 48 -21.87 6.45 12.52
N VAL A 49 -21.44 6.36 11.25
CA VAL A 49 -20.70 5.20 10.72
C VAL A 49 -19.28 5.17 11.31
N LYS A 50 -18.60 6.32 11.37
CA LYS A 50 -17.26 6.44 11.99
C LYS A 50 -17.25 6.13 13.48
N ALA A 51 -18.38 6.30 14.17
CA ALA A 51 -18.53 5.99 15.57
C ALA A 51 -18.58 4.47 15.84
N THR A 52 -18.88 3.66 14.82
CA THR A 52 -18.99 2.20 14.99
C THR A 52 -17.63 1.55 15.31
N PRO A 53 -17.61 0.51 16.16
CA PRO A 53 -16.37 -0.22 16.46
C PRO A 53 -15.72 -0.84 15.23
N GLN A 54 -16.52 -1.35 14.29
CA GLN A 54 -16.04 -1.98 13.07
C GLN A 54 -15.29 -0.98 12.17
N TRP A 55 -15.86 0.22 11.97
CA TRP A 55 -15.21 1.26 11.18
C TRP A 55 -13.91 1.72 11.82
N ARG A 56 -13.91 1.96 13.14
CA ARG A 56 -12.71 2.38 13.88
C ARG A 56 -11.59 1.34 13.79
N ALA A 57 -11.90 0.06 13.95
CA ALA A 57 -10.92 -1.01 13.86
C ALA A 57 -10.32 -1.12 12.45
N ALA A 58 -11.14 -1.08 11.40
CA ALA A 58 -10.67 -1.14 10.02
C ALA A 58 -9.87 0.11 9.64
N HIS A 59 -10.30 1.30 10.07
CA HIS A 59 -9.62 2.57 9.85
C HIS A 59 -8.25 2.61 10.55
N PHE A 60 -8.19 2.13 11.80
CA PHE A 60 -6.93 2.01 12.53
C PHE A 60 -5.95 1.07 11.83
N ALA A 61 -6.40 -0.11 11.40
CA ALA A 61 -5.57 -1.06 10.67
C ALA A 61 -5.04 -0.48 9.34
N TYR A 62 -5.90 0.24 8.62
CA TYR A 62 -5.50 0.95 7.40
C TYR A 62 -4.41 1.98 7.68
N TRP A 63 -4.61 2.85 8.67
CA TRP A 63 -3.64 3.88 9.04
C TRP A 63 -2.32 3.30 9.53
N GLN A 64 -2.35 2.24 10.32
CA GLN A 64 -1.15 1.56 10.78
C GLN A 64 -0.33 1.02 9.59
N ALA A 65 -0.98 0.36 8.63
CA ALA A 65 -0.32 -0.15 7.43
C ALA A 65 0.21 0.98 6.54
N HIS A 66 -0.58 2.05 6.35
CA HIS A 66 -0.20 3.22 5.56
C HIS A 66 1.02 3.95 6.16
N THR A 67 1.00 4.25 7.46
CA THR A 67 2.12 4.88 8.15
C THR A 67 3.37 4.00 8.10
N GLY A 68 3.22 2.69 8.30
CA GLY A 68 4.32 1.73 8.16
C GLY A 68 4.93 1.74 6.76
N LEU A 69 4.10 1.78 5.71
CA LEU A 69 4.55 1.86 4.32
C LEU A 69 5.27 3.18 4.03
N ALA A 70 4.72 4.31 4.48
CA ALA A 70 5.33 5.63 4.34
C ALA A 70 6.71 5.67 5.02
N ASP A 71 6.83 5.15 6.24
CA ASP A 71 8.08 5.10 6.99
C ASP A 71 9.12 4.16 6.37
N LEU A 72 8.68 3.00 5.87
CA LEU A 72 9.56 2.09 5.15
C LEU A 72 10.13 2.77 3.89
N ASN A 73 9.27 3.44 3.12
CA ASN A 73 9.68 4.15 1.91
C ASN A 73 10.59 5.33 2.22
N ARG A 74 10.25 6.16 3.21
CA ARG A 74 11.05 7.32 3.64
C ARG A 74 12.50 6.92 3.94
N ARG A 75 12.71 5.80 4.64
CA ARG A 75 14.05 5.31 5.02
C ARG A 75 14.84 4.70 3.85
N ASN A 76 14.16 4.13 2.85
CA ASN A 76 14.81 3.25 1.86
C ASN A 76 14.78 3.78 0.42
N VAL A 77 13.93 4.76 0.09
CA VAL A 77 13.78 5.27 -1.28
C VAL A 77 15.07 5.86 -1.85
N LYS A 78 15.85 6.57 -1.01
CA LYS A 78 17.16 7.11 -1.42
C LYS A 78 18.19 6.00 -1.57
N ARG A 79 18.17 5.02 -0.66
CA ARG A 79 19.11 3.89 -0.62
C ARG A 79 18.96 3.01 -1.87
N PHE A 80 17.74 2.69 -2.26
CA PHE A 80 17.45 1.76 -3.36
C PHE A 80 16.97 2.47 -4.63
N LYS A 81 17.38 3.73 -4.85
CA LYS A 81 16.94 4.54 -5.99
C LYS A 81 17.17 3.83 -7.34
N ARG A 82 18.30 3.14 -7.49
CA ARG A 82 18.68 2.45 -8.74
C ARG A 82 17.81 1.23 -8.98
N GLU A 83 17.65 0.39 -7.96
CA GLU A 83 16.82 -0.81 -8.01
C GLU A 83 15.34 -0.46 -8.22
N LEU A 84 14.83 0.59 -7.57
CA LEU A 84 13.48 1.10 -7.80
C LEU A 84 13.27 1.59 -9.24
N ALA A 85 14.25 2.28 -9.82
CA ALA A 85 14.17 2.73 -11.21
C ALA A 85 14.20 1.55 -12.20
N GLN A 86 14.93 0.49 -11.87
CA GLN A 86 14.94 -0.77 -12.62
C GLN A 86 13.59 -1.48 -12.54
N GLU A 87 13.03 -1.65 -11.35
CA GLU A 87 11.69 -2.24 -11.14
C GLU A 87 10.62 -1.48 -11.95
N GLN A 88 10.67 -0.14 -12.00
CA GLN A 88 9.71 0.66 -12.77
C GLN A 88 9.92 0.56 -14.29
N ARG A 89 11.15 0.35 -14.76
CA ARG A 89 11.41 0.08 -16.20
C ARG A 89 10.83 -1.27 -16.59
N GLU A 90 11.04 -2.30 -15.79
CA GLU A 90 10.48 -3.64 -16.00
C GLU A 90 8.96 -3.60 -16.02
N ARG A 91 8.33 -2.91 -15.06
CA ARG A 91 6.86 -2.78 -15.02
C ARG A 91 6.30 -2.11 -16.27
N ARG A 92 6.98 -1.08 -16.80
CA ARG A 92 6.58 -0.40 -18.03
C ARG A 92 6.77 -1.28 -19.26
N GLN A 93 7.89 -1.99 -19.36
CA GLN A 93 8.14 -2.92 -20.45
C GLN A 93 7.11 -4.05 -20.46
N ALA A 94 6.81 -4.65 -19.30
CA ALA A 94 5.79 -5.69 -19.16
C ALA A 94 4.38 -5.20 -19.54
N ALA A 95 4.08 -3.92 -19.31
CA ALA A 95 2.80 -3.33 -19.72
C ALA A 95 2.74 -3.03 -21.23
N LEU A 96 3.88 -2.74 -21.87
CA LEU A 96 3.98 -2.50 -23.31
C LEU A 96 4.07 -3.78 -24.13
N SER A 97 4.51 -4.88 -23.52
CA SER A 97 4.58 -6.21 -24.13
C SER A 97 3.31 -7.04 -23.94
N ARG A 98 2.24 -6.42 -23.42
CA ARG A 98 0.89 -7.00 -23.30
C ARG A 98 0.00 -6.35 -24.35
#